data_AF-A0AA95HIN6-F1
#
_entry.id   AF-A0AA95HIN6-F1
#
_cell.length_a   1.000
_cell.length_b   1.000
_cell.length_c   1.000
_cell.angle_alpha   90.00
_cell.angle_beta   90.00
_cell.angle_gamma   90.00
#
_symmetry.space_group_name_H-M   'P 1'
#
loop_
_entity.id
_entity.type
_entity.pdbx_description
1 polymer ?
#
loop_
_entity_poly.entity_id
_entity_poly.type
_entity_poly.pdbx_seq_one_letter_code
_entity_poly.pdbx_strand_id
1 'polypeptide(L)' 'MSIAEILPSVISLPHADKFRLVQLLLEQLAKEDGIALQSPPDPQPFNPRQFFGVAHSSRQEVDAYLADMREGWQ' A
#
# COMPACT_ATOMS: atom_id res chain seq x y z
N MET A 1 -19.06 19.28 26.30
CA MET A 1 -17.68 19.65 25.92
C MET A 1 -17.73 20.36 24.59
N SER A 2 -17.02 21.48 24.46
CA SER A 2 -16.92 22.21 23.20
C SER A 2 -15.69 21.75 22.42
N ILE A 3 -15.70 21.95 21.10
CA ILE A 3 -14.54 21.67 20.23
C ILE A 3 -13.31 22.48 20.66
N ALA A 4 -13.52 23.68 21.21
CA ALA A 4 -12.46 24.55 21.70
C ALA A 4 -11.73 23.95 22.92
N GLU A 5 -12.41 23.13 23.72
CA GLU A 5 -11.82 22.44 24.87
C GLU A 5 -10.98 21.22 24.46
N ILE A 6 -11.29 20.60 23.32
CA ILE A 6 -10.61 19.40 22.80
C ILE A 6 -9.40 19.73 21.93
N LEU A 7 -9.42 20.86 21.22
CA LEU A 7 -8.35 21.28 20.29
C LEU A 7 -6.94 21.23 20.90
N PRO A 8 -6.68 21.74 22.12
CA PRO A 8 -5.35 21.66 22.73
C PRO A 8 -4.84 20.22 22.87
N SER A 9 -5.72 19.29 23.24
CA SER A 9 -5.42 17.87 23.40
C SER A 9 -5.18 17.17 22.06
N VAL A 10 -5.84 17.62 20.98
CA VAL A 10 -5.60 17.09 19.63
C VAL A 10 -4.28 17.61 19.06
N ILE A 11 -3.93 18.88 19.35
CA ILE A 11 -2.69 19.50 18.86
C ILE A 11 -1.45 18.83 19.46
N SER A 12 -1.51 18.36 20.70
CA SER A 12 -0.40 17.68 21.38
C SER A 12 -0.16 16.24 20.91
N LEU A 13 -1.09 15.65 20.15
CA LEU A 13 -0.92 14.30 19.63
C LEU A 13 0.25 14.20 18.63
N PRO A 14 0.94 13.04 18.58
CA PRO A 14 1.84 12.71 17.49
C PRO A 14 1.16 12.85 16.13
N HIS A 15 1.94 13.13 15.09
CA HIS A 15 1.42 13.38 13.75
C HIS A 15 0.56 12.21 13.25
N ALA A 16 1.04 10.96 13.40
CA ALA A 16 0.31 9.76 13.02
C ALA A 16 -1.04 9.62 13.74
N ASP A 17 -1.09 9.95 15.03
CA ASP A 17 -2.29 9.83 15.85
C ASP A 17 -3.36 10.86 15.46
N LYS A 18 -2.95 12.04 14.97
CA LYS A 18 -3.89 13.02 14.38
C LYS A 18 -4.59 12.44 13.14
N PHE A 19 -3.85 11.79 12.24
CA PHE A 19 -4.45 11.14 11.07
C PHE A 19 -5.36 10.00 11.49
N ARG A 20 -4.96 9.21 12.49
CA ARG A 20 -5.78 8.13 13.02
C ARG A 20 -7.10 8.64 13.60
N LEU A 21 -7.06 9.74 14.35
CA LEU A 21 -8.25 10.38 14.90
C LEU A 21 -9.19 10.87 13.78
N VAL A 22 -8.65 11.53 12.75
CA VAL A 22 -9.44 11.98 11.59
C VAL A 22 -10.10 10.80 10.87
N GLN A 23 -9.37 9.71 10.65
CA GLN A 23 -9.94 8.48 10.06
C GLN A 23 -11.11 7.96 10.88
N LEU A 24 -10.95 7.83 12.20
CA LEU A 24 -12.01 7.34 13.08
C LEU A 24 -13.25 8.24 13.06
N LEU A 25 -13.06 9.56 13.04
CA LEU A 25 -14.17 10.52 12.97
C LEU A 25 -14.93 10.43 11.65
N LEU A 26 -14.22 10.33 10.53
CA LEU A 26 -14.84 10.14 9.21
C LEU A 26 -15.56 8.80 9.12
N GLU A 27 -14.98 7.74 9.69
CA GLU A 27 -15.62 6.42 9.75
C GLU A 27 -16.93 6.46 10.56
N GLN A 28 -16.95 7.19 11.67
CA GLN A 28 -18.15 7.36 12.50
C GLN A 28 -19.23 8.15 11.77
N LEU A 29 -18.87 9.29 11.16
CA LEU A 29 -19.80 10.13 10.42
C LEU A 29 -20.44 9.36 9.24
N ALA A 30 -19.62 8.62 8.49
CA ALA A 30 -20.12 7.79 7.40
C ALA A 30 -21.11 6.72 7.90
N LYS A 31 -20.88 6.12 9.07
CA LYS A 31 -21.84 5.16 9.67
C LYS A 31 -23.15 5.84 10.06
N GLU A 32 -23.09 7.05 10.61
CA GLU A 32 -24.28 7.84 10.97
C GLU A 32 -25.12 8.19 9.74
N ASP A 33 -24.47 8.55 8.63
CA ASP A 33 -25.12 8.88 7.36
C ASP A 33 -25.51 7.64 6.52
N GLY A 34 -25.28 6.42 7.03
CA GLY A 34 -25.54 5.17 6.32
C GLY A 34 -24.67 4.95 5.08
N ILE A 35 -23.55 5.66 4.97
CA ILE A 35 -22.56 5.52 3.90
C ILE A 35 -21.77 4.24 4.15
N ALA A 36 -21.91 3.28 3.24
CA ALA A 36 -21.09 2.07 3.25
C ALA A 36 -19.62 2.43 2.94
N LEU A 37 -18.78 2.37 3.97
CA LEU A 37 -17.34 2.50 3.81
C LEU A 37 -16.81 1.26 3.10
N GLN A 38 -16.07 1.46 2.01
CA GLN A 38 -15.32 0.37 1.40
C GLN A 38 -14.21 -0.02 2.37
N SER A 39 -14.23 -1.27 2.83
CA SER A 39 -13.08 -1.82 3.54
C SER A 39 -11.84 -1.67 2.66
N PRO A 40 -10.67 -1.34 3.22
CA PRO A 40 -9.44 -1.44 2.46
C PRO A 40 -9.41 -2.83 1.81
N PRO A 41 -9.03 -2.94 0.52
CA PRO A 41 -9.00 -4.22 -0.14
C PRO A 41 -8.20 -5.17 0.75
N ASP A 42 -8.76 -6.36 0.99
CA ASP A 42 -8.02 -7.40 1.71
C ASP A 42 -6.61 -7.46 1.12
N PRO A 43 -5.56 -7.56 1.96
CA PRO A 43 -4.20 -7.65 1.46
C PRO A 43 -4.11 -8.87 0.56
N GLN A 44 -4.28 -8.65 -0.74
CA GLN A 44 -4.13 -9.67 -1.75
C GLN A 44 -2.71 -10.21 -1.56
N PRO A 45 -2.55 -11.53 -1.44
CA PRO A 45 -1.22 -12.10 -1.32
C PRO A 45 -0.40 -11.62 -2.52
N PHE A 46 0.76 -11.02 -2.24
CA PHE A 46 1.62 -10.46 -3.27
C PHE A 46 1.92 -11.55 -4.30
N ASN A 47 1.47 -11.33 -5.53
CA ASN A 47 1.68 -12.26 -6.62
C ASN A 47 2.86 -11.78 -7.47
N PRO A 48 4.07 -12.34 -7.29
CA PRO A 48 5.26 -11.89 -8.03
C PRO A 48 5.09 -12.06 -9.54
N ARG A 49 4.27 -13.01 -10.00
CA ARG A 49 4.03 -13.22 -11.45
C ARG A 49 3.16 -12.12 -12.05
N GLN A 50 2.26 -11.54 -11.27
CA GLN A 50 1.47 -10.37 -11.70
C GLN A 50 2.29 -9.08 -11.59
N PHE A 51 3.13 -8.97 -10.57
CA PHE A 51 3.91 -7.76 -10.31
C PHE A 51 5.14 -7.61 -11.22
N PHE A 52 5.94 -8.66 -11.37
CA PHE A 52 7.14 -8.66 -12.22
C PHE A 52 6.84 -9.11 -13.66
N GLY A 53 5.60 -9.55 -13.93
CA GLY A 53 5.25 -10.25 -15.15
C GLY A 53 5.74 -11.70 -15.17
N VAL A 54 5.23 -12.49 -16.11
CA VAL A 54 5.85 -13.77 -16.46
C VAL A 54 7.04 -13.43 -17.34
N ALA A 55 8.26 -13.57 -16.83
CA ALA A 55 9.43 -13.56 -17.70
C ALA A 55 9.23 -14.70 -18.71
N HIS A 56 8.86 -14.34 -19.95
CA HIS A 56 8.65 -15.30 -21.04
C HIS A 56 9.97 -15.87 -21.58
N SER A 57 11.11 -15.44 -21.03
CA SER A 57 12.41 -15.97 -21.39
C SER A 57 12.50 -17.42 -20.92
N SER A 58 12.45 -18.33 -21.88
CA SER A 58 12.74 -19.73 -21.63
C SER A 58 14.16 -19.83 -21.04
N ARG A 59 14.38 -20.82 -20.18
CA ARG A 59 15.72 -21.08 -19.61
C ARG A 59 16.80 -21.18 -20.70
N GLN A 60 16.44 -21.68 -21.87
CA GLN A 60 17.32 -21.77 -23.03
C GLN A 60 17.74 -20.40 -23.58
N GLU A 61 16.83 -19.42 -23.65
CA GLU A 61 17.17 -18.05 -24.08
C GLU A 61 18.07 -17.35 -23.06
N VAL A 62 17.84 -17.59 -21.76
CA VAL A 62 18.70 -17.08 -20.70
C VAL A 62 20.09 -17.71 -20.78
N ASP A 63 20.17 -19.02 -20.96
CA ASP A 63 21.43 -19.75 -21.08
C ASP A 63 22.20 -19.33 -22.35
N ALA A 64 21.51 -19.10 -23.46
CA ALA A 64 22.10 -18.60 -24.71
C ALA A 64 22.67 -17.18 -24.55
N TYR A 65 21.92 -16.27 -23.91
CA TYR A 65 22.40 -14.91 -23.62
C TYR A 65 23.63 -14.91 -22.70
N LEU A 66 23.66 -15.78 -21.68
CA LEU A 66 24.80 -15.91 -20.78
C LEU A 66 26.03 -16.50 -21.47
N ALA A 67 25.84 -17.41 -22.44
CA ALA A 67 26.92 -17.96 -23.25
C ALA A 67 27.51 -16.89 -24.18
N ASP A 68 26.67 -16.15 -24.90
CA ASP A 68 27.07 -15.06 -25.79
C ASP A 68 27.83 -13.95 -25.04
N MET A 69 27.31 -13.54 -23.87
CA MET A 69 28.00 -12.58 -23.01
C MET A 69 29.33 -13.08 -22.45
N ARG A 70 29.59 -14.40 -22.38
CA ARG A 70 30.89 -14.94 -21.93
C ARG A 70 31.93 -14.90 -23.05
N GLU A 71 31.52 -15.05 -24.30
CA GLU A 71 32.42 -15.07 -25.46
C GLU A 71 32.91 -13.67 -25.85
N GLY A 72 32.14 -12.62 -25.55
CA GLY A 72 32.52 -11.22 -25.83
C GLY A 72 33.64 -10.62 -24.96
N TRP A 73 34.16 -11.35 -23.96
CA TRP A 73 35.23 -10.90 -23.05
C TRP A 73 36.58 -11.62 -23.29
N GLN A 74 36.73 -12.35 -24.40
CA GLN A 74 37.98 -12.99 -24.82
C GLN A 74 38.77 -12.10 -25.77
#